data_AF-A0A1G6Q9C4-F1
#
_entry.id   AF-A0A1G6Q9C4-F1
#
_cell.length_a   1.000
_cell.length_b   1.000
_cell.length_c   1.000
_cell.angle_alpha   90.00
_cell.angle_beta   90.00
_cell.angle_gamma   90.00
#
_symmetry.space_group_name_H-M   'P 1'
#
loop_
_entity.id
_entity.type
_entity.pdbx_description
1 polymer ?
#
loop_
_entity_poly.entity_id
_entity_poly.type
_entity_poly.pdbx_seq_one_letter_code
_entity_poly.pdbx_strand_id
1 'polypeptide(L)'
;MSENQKGPSSLVNAGMILILAALLTTGFWWLAKPAIMWISFYCSYFMFGAYQHLSWLVTESEMQAIVSAHHHIPRMKPKNYGIVSLFQLFELHGYVWRWVVVPALIYWGWKVKKGVVRFKFRREIKDVYDLIDIQSHHFPASAIIKGKDLLKTHPYVGAWATYSLPLDFARDHALLWISNVPVDPEKPVDESKMLPIPPFTPTQKLQPFPVKRKLMPHYRYVVYDVLRANALFTKQLGGYWKGADALPPLEKALYAVFVTQGSGKQEEAWAFVKQLAFSFREGKYDGHGKLVTPHTANTKGMDELIAKYGKHPQALAIIERHAHTLNVMSETLAWARKKGRLMHANFLWLKPVNRTLWYALCGQGGQCPYWEAAGPWAHAQVERIIGKRLETPMVLGAIEEMRRTMAMEHWIEPGEYSEEHQQKLVKDANAKLDAERERRENEKAARAANKAGGSAFAVTVPARQPQQTRRVEDDTP
;
A
#
# COMPACT_ATOMS: atom_id res chain seq x y z
N MET A 1 42.92 -24.77 -48.26
CA MET A 1 42.89 -23.83 -49.40
C MET A 1 41.72 -24.18 -50.29
N SER A 2 40.64 -23.40 -50.21
CA SER A 2 39.81 -22.93 -51.32
C SER A 2 38.71 -22.06 -50.66
N GLU A 3 38.88 -20.74 -50.73
CA GLU A 3 38.13 -19.89 -51.68
C GLU A 3 36.62 -19.98 -51.41
N ASN A 4 36.07 -19.19 -50.49
CA ASN A 4 35.78 -17.76 -50.68
C ASN A 4 34.90 -17.48 -51.93
N GLN A 5 33.84 -18.26 -52.13
CA GLN A 5 32.70 -17.79 -52.92
C GLN A 5 31.81 -16.88 -52.06
N LYS A 6 32.21 -15.60 -51.99
CA LYS A 6 31.27 -14.52 -51.64
C LYS A 6 30.20 -14.50 -52.73
N GLY A 7 29.07 -15.16 -52.46
CA GLY A 7 27.86 -15.00 -53.27
C GLY A 7 27.50 -13.51 -53.38
N PRO A 8 26.88 -13.07 -54.50
CA PRO A 8 26.55 -11.67 -54.72
C PRO A 8 25.80 -11.10 -53.50
N SER A 9 26.23 -9.93 -53.04
CA SER A 9 25.69 -9.28 -51.84
C SER A 9 24.16 -9.17 -51.93
N SER A 10 23.47 -9.24 -50.78
CA SER A 10 22.00 -9.18 -50.71
C SER A 10 21.41 -7.98 -51.45
N LEU A 11 22.16 -6.87 -51.54
CA LEU A 11 21.83 -5.68 -52.32
C LEU A 11 21.85 -5.94 -53.84
N VAL A 12 22.80 -6.72 -54.35
CA VAL A 12 22.85 -7.14 -55.77
C VAL A 12 21.70 -8.09 -56.08
N ASN A 13 21.36 -9.02 -55.18
CA ASN A 13 20.22 -9.92 -55.37
C ASN A 13 18.87 -9.18 -55.31
N ALA A 14 18.69 -8.25 -54.36
CA ALA A 14 17.51 -7.40 -54.30
C ALA A 14 17.41 -6.49 -55.53
N GLY A 15 18.54 -5.93 -55.99
CA GLY A 15 18.61 -5.16 -57.23
C GLY A 15 18.22 -5.98 -58.46
N MET A 16 18.75 -7.21 -58.58
CA MET A 16 18.40 -8.14 -59.67
C MET A 16 16.93 -8.55 -59.64
N ILE A 17 16.35 -8.79 -58.46
CA ILE A 17 14.92 -9.09 -58.33
C ILE A 17 14.07 -7.89 -58.77
N LEU A 18 14.45 -6.66 -58.38
CA LEU A 18 13.73 -5.46 -58.80
C LEU A 18 13.86 -5.21 -60.30
N ILE A 19 15.03 -5.44 -60.90
CA ILE A 19 15.24 -5.33 -62.35
C ILE A 19 14.44 -6.41 -63.08
N LEU A 20 14.46 -7.66 -62.61
CA LEU A 20 13.63 -8.74 -63.18
C LEU A 20 12.14 -8.44 -63.05
N ALA A 21 11.69 -7.94 -61.90
CA ALA A 21 10.29 -7.53 -61.71
C ALA A 21 9.91 -6.35 -62.63
N ALA A 22 10.79 -5.36 -62.79
CA ALA A 22 10.58 -4.25 -63.71
C ALA A 22 10.54 -4.72 -65.17
N LEU A 23 11.42 -5.64 -65.58
CA LEU A 23 11.43 -6.22 -66.92
C LEU A 23 10.19 -7.09 -67.17
N LEU A 24 9.77 -7.89 -66.19
CA LEU A 24 8.57 -8.72 -66.27
C LEU A 24 7.30 -7.86 -66.33
N THR A 25 7.18 -6.83 -65.50
CA THR A 25 6.01 -5.93 -65.52
C THR A 25 5.96 -5.09 -66.80
N THR A 26 7.11 -4.56 -67.25
CA THR A 26 7.18 -3.79 -68.50
C THR A 26 6.97 -4.68 -69.73
N GLY A 27 7.53 -5.88 -69.74
CA GLY A 27 7.35 -6.87 -70.80
C GLY A 27 5.92 -7.41 -70.86
N PHE A 28 5.33 -7.71 -69.70
CA PHE A 28 3.92 -8.07 -69.60
C PHE A 28 3.02 -6.93 -70.09
N TRP A 29 3.30 -5.68 -69.71
CA TRP A 29 2.58 -4.54 -70.23
C TRP A 29 2.70 -4.44 -71.76
N TRP A 30 3.89 -4.59 -72.34
CA TRP A 30 4.05 -4.52 -73.79
C TRP A 30 3.27 -5.60 -74.55
N LEU A 31 3.27 -6.84 -74.04
CA LEU A 31 2.54 -7.97 -74.62
C LEU A 31 1.02 -7.87 -74.41
N ALA A 32 0.58 -7.54 -73.19
CA ALA A 32 -0.82 -7.53 -72.79
C ALA A 32 -1.54 -6.21 -73.08
N LYS A 33 -0.81 -5.09 -73.29
CA LYS A 33 -1.39 -3.75 -73.52
C LYS A 33 -2.49 -3.76 -74.58
N PRO A 34 -2.33 -4.36 -75.78
CA PRO A 34 -3.41 -4.36 -76.77
C PRO A 34 -4.68 -5.02 -76.23
N ALA A 35 -4.56 -6.16 -75.55
CA ALA A 35 -5.69 -6.86 -74.96
C ALA A 35 -6.31 -6.08 -73.80
N ILE A 36 -5.49 -5.56 -72.88
CA ILE A 36 -5.95 -4.74 -71.73
C ILE A 36 -6.69 -3.51 -72.21
N MET A 37 -6.18 -2.79 -73.22
CA MET A 37 -6.83 -1.59 -73.75
C MET A 37 -8.14 -1.95 -74.47
N TRP A 38 -8.17 -3.04 -75.25
CA TRP A 38 -9.39 -3.50 -75.88
C TRP A 38 -10.47 -3.87 -74.85
N ILE A 39 -10.12 -4.69 -73.86
CA ILE A 39 -11.04 -5.09 -72.79
C ILE A 39 -11.51 -3.87 -72.00
N SER A 40 -10.60 -2.97 -71.61
CA SER A 40 -10.94 -1.81 -70.80
C SER A 40 -11.87 -0.86 -71.55
N PHE A 41 -11.60 -0.52 -72.80
CA PHE A 41 -12.47 0.34 -73.60
C PHE A 41 -13.82 -0.33 -73.91
N TYR A 42 -13.81 -1.63 -74.22
CA TYR A 42 -15.02 -2.40 -74.48
C TYR A 42 -15.92 -2.48 -73.23
N CYS A 43 -15.38 -2.86 -72.08
CA CYS A 43 -16.10 -2.86 -70.81
C CYS A 43 -16.58 -1.45 -70.44
N SER A 44 -15.72 -0.43 -70.62
CA SER A 44 -16.08 0.96 -70.35
C SER A 44 -17.25 1.42 -71.21
N TYR A 45 -17.32 1.02 -72.47
CA TYR A 45 -18.42 1.38 -73.36
C TYR A 45 -19.77 0.93 -72.79
N PHE A 46 -19.90 -0.35 -72.43
CA PHE A 46 -21.13 -0.89 -71.86
C PHE A 46 -21.43 -0.29 -70.48
N MET A 47 -20.42 -0.17 -69.62
CA MET A 47 -20.60 0.37 -68.28
C MET A 47 -20.99 1.85 -68.31
N PHE A 48 -20.40 2.66 -69.19
CA PHE A 48 -20.78 4.06 -69.36
C PHE A 48 -22.21 4.21 -69.89
N GLY A 49 -22.66 3.32 -70.77
CA GLY A 49 -24.08 3.26 -71.18
C GLY A 49 -25.00 3.04 -69.97
N ALA A 50 -24.62 2.14 -69.05
CA ALA A 50 -25.37 1.94 -67.81
C ALA A 50 -25.28 3.15 -66.86
N TYR A 51 -24.12 3.80 -66.74
CA TYR A 51 -23.91 4.94 -65.85
C TYR A 51 -24.70 6.19 -66.23
N GLN A 52 -25.05 6.35 -67.51
CA GLN A 52 -25.90 7.46 -67.96
C GLN A 52 -27.30 7.43 -67.31
N HIS A 53 -27.81 6.25 -66.96
CA HIS A 53 -29.06 6.12 -66.23
C HIS A 53 -28.91 6.39 -64.72
N LEU A 54 -27.68 6.58 -64.23
CA LEU A 54 -27.33 6.87 -62.85
C LEU A 54 -26.91 8.34 -62.67
N SER A 55 -27.59 9.27 -63.36
CA SER A 55 -27.32 10.71 -63.30
C SER A 55 -27.41 11.31 -61.90
N TRP A 56 -28.14 10.66 -60.99
CA TRP A 56 -28.29 11.09 -59.61
C TRP A 56 -27.07 10.82 -58.71
N LEU A 57 -26.13 9.96 -59.13
CA LEU A 57 -24.94 9.61 -58.35
C LEU A 57 -23.74 10.53 -58.58
N VAL A 58 -23.77 11.34 -59.64
CA VAL A 58 -22.59 12.01 -60.19
C VAL A 58 -22.97 13.45 -60.53
N THR A 59 -22.04 14.40 -60.44
CA THR A 59 -22.33 15.81 -60.77
C THR A 59 -22.60 15.98 -62.27
N GLU A 60 -23.26 17.07 -62.66
CA GLU A 60 -23.59 17.33 -64.07
C GLU A 60 -22.34 17.35 -64.97
N SER A 61 -21.23 17.92 -64.50
CA SER A 61 -19.97 17.98 -65.24
C SER A 61 -19.31 16.61 -65.41
N GLU A 62 -19.30 15.80 -64.36
CA GLU A 62 -18.78 14.43 -64.40
C GLU A 62 -19.67 13.52 -65.28
N MET A 63 -20.99 13.70 -65.25
CA MET A 63 -21.93 12.98 -66.11
C MET A 63 -21.72 13.33 -67.59
N GLN A 64 -21.52 14.61 -67.90
CA GLN A 64 -21.16 15.05 -69.26
C GLN A 64 -19.85 14.41 -69.72
N ALA A 65 -18.86 14.27 -68.84
CA ALA A 65 -17.61 13.59 -69.16
C ALA A 65 -17.83 12.09 -69.49
N ILE A 66 -18.70 11.40 -68.75
CA ILE A 66 -19.07 9.99 -69.01
C ILE A 66 -19.83 9.85 -70.33
N VAL A 67 -20.82 10.72 -70.59
CA VAL A 67 -21.60 10.73 -71.84
C VAL A 67 -20.69 10.99 -73.04
N SER A 68 -19.83 12.00 -72.95
CA SER A 68 -18.85 12.32 -73.98
C SER A 68 -17.91 11.13 -74.25
N ALA A 69 -17.37 10.53 -73.19
CA ALA A 69 -16.52 9.35 -73.31
C ALA A 69 -17.24 8.17 -74.00
N HIS A 70 -18.49 7.87 -73.62
CA HIS A 70 -19.28 6.81 -74.25
C HIS A 70 -19.47 7.03 -75.76
N HIS A 71 -19.74 8.26 -76.20
CA HIS A 71 -19.90 8.58 -77.63
C HIS A 71 -18.59 8.54 -78.42
N HIS A 72 -17.45 8.81 -77.79
CA HIS A 72 -16.15 8.81 -78.46
C HIS A 72 -15.51 7.42 -78.53
N ILE A 73 -15.71 6.54 -77.53
CA ILE A 73 -15.08 5.22 -77.44
C ILE A 73 -15.24 4.36 -78.72
N PRO A 74 -16.41 4.26 -79.37
CA PRO A 74 -16.57 3.44 -80.59
C PRO A 74 -15.73 3.90 -81.77
N ARG A 75 -15.31 5.18 -81.78
CA ARG A 75 -14.50 5.78 -82.85
C ARG A 75 -13.00 5.73 -82.55
N MET A 76 -12.63 5.36 -81.32
CA MET A 76 -11.24 5.23 -80.90
C MET A 76 -10.69 3.85 -81.25
N LYS A 77 -9.41 3.78 -81.62
CA LYS A 77 -8.68 2.50 -81.79
C LYS A 77 -7.94 2.16 -80.49
N PRO A 78 -8.42 1.23 -79.64
CA PRO A 78 -7.89 1.03 -78.28
C PRO A 78 -6.39 0.69 -78.23
N LYS A 79 -5.88 0.00 -79.26
CA LYS A 79 -4.45 -0.38 -79.40
C LYS A 79 -3.49 0.82 -79.39
N ASN A 80 -3.95 2.00 -79.82
CA ASN A 80 -3.11 3.20 -79.92
C ASN A 80 -2.98 3.95 -78.59
N TYR A 81 -3.79 3.62 -77.58
CA TYR A 81 -3.78 4.28 -76.28
C TYR A 81 -2.88 3.56 -75.28
N GLY A 82 -2.48 4.27 -74.22
CA GLY A 82 -1.57 3.77 -73.19
C GLY A 82 -2.14 3.86 -71.78
N ILE A 83 -1.26 3.74 -70.78
CA ILE A 83 -1.63 3.69 -69.37
C ILE A 83 -2.34 4.97 -68.88
N VAL A 84 -2.03 6.14 -69.47
CA VAL A 84 -2.70 7.41 -69.16
C VAL A 84 -4.19 7.34 -69.44
N SER A 85 -4.58 6.76 -70.58
CA SER A 85 -5.99 6.60 -70.94
C SER A 85 -6.69 5.58 -70.06
N LEU A 86 -5.96 4.58 -69.56
CA LEU A 86 -6.48 3.64 -68.58
C LEU A 86 -6.78 4.35 -67.25
N PHE A 87 -5.90 5.23 -66.78
CA PHE A 87 -6.16 6.03 -65.58
C PHE A 87 -7.36 6.98 -65.76
N GLN A 88 -7.50 7.60 -66.94
CA GLN A 88 -8.68 8.42 -67.25
C GLN A 88 -9.98 7.59 -67.21
N LEU A 89 -9.96 6.37 -67.77
CA LEU A 89 -11.11 5.47 -67.66
C LEU A 89 -11.38 5.09 -66.20
N PHE A 90 -10.35 4.77 -65.40
CA PHE A 90 -10.51 4.47 -63.98
C PHE A 90 -11.08 5.65 -63.18
N GLU A 91 -10.68 6.88 -63.50
CA GLU A 91 -11.23 8.08 -62.88
C GLU A 91 -12.73 8.22 -63.17
N LEU A 92 -13.13 8.06 -64.43
CA LEU A 92 -14.54 8.09 -64.84
C LEU A 92 -15.37 6.98 -64.18
N HIS A 93 -14.83 5.75 -64.07
CA HIS A 93 -15.47 4.68 -63.32
C HIS A 93 -15.53 5.00 -61.83
N GLY A 94 -14.49 5.65 -61.31
CA GLY A 94 -14.36 6.04 -59.92
C GLY A 94 -15.49 6.94 -59.44
N TYR A 95 -16.02 7.84 -60.27
CA TYR A 95 -17.16 8.70 -59.90
C TYR A 95 -18.38 7.89 -59.44
N VAL A 96 -18.72 6.82 -60.15
CA VAL A 96 -19.85 5.95 -59.79
C VAL A 96 -19.47 4.97 -58.68
N TRP A 97 -18.32 4.29 -58.81
CA TRP A 97 -17.92 3.24 -57.87
C TRP A 97 -17.60 3.76 -56.47
N ARG A 98 -17.21 5.03 -56.30
CA ARG A 98 -17.00 5.66 -54.98
C ARG A 98 -18.24 5.54 -54.09
N TRP A 99 -19.43 5.67 -54.66
CA TRP A 99 -20.70 5.55 -53.91
C TRP A 99 -21.03 4.13 -53.46
N VAL A 100 -20.35 3.12 -54.00
CA VAL A 100 -20.43 1.73 -53.52
C VAL A 100 -19.30 1.45 -52.54
N VAL A 101 -18.07 1.81 -52.92
CA VAL A 101 -16.86 1.45 -52.16
C VAL A 101 -16.73 2.26 -50.87
N VAL A 102 -17.03 3.56 -50.87
CA VAL A 102 -16.89 4.40 -49.66
C VAL A 102 -17.87 3.95 -48.56
N PRO A 103 -19.18 3.77 -48.82
CA PRO A 103 -20.08 3.21 -47.82
C PRO A 103 -19.67 1.80 -47.35
N ALA A 104 -19.18 0.95 -48.26
CA ALA A 104 -18.68 -0.38 -47.89
C ALA A 104 -17.47 -0.29 -46.95
N LEU A 105 -16.52 0.62 -47.21
CA LEU A 105 -15.37 0.86 -46.34
C LEU A 105 -15.77 1.46 -44.99
N ILE A 106 -16.73 2.38 -44.96
CA ILE A 106 -17.29 2.94 -43.71
C ILE A 106 -17.96 1.84 -42.90
N TYR A 107 -18.79 1.01 -43.54
CA TYR A 107 -19.43 -0.15 -42.91
C TYR A 107 -18.40 -1.13 -42.36
N TRP A 108 -17.35 -1.42 -43.14
CA TRP A 108 -16.28 -2.30 -42.71
C TRP A 108 -15.50 -1.74 -41.54
N GLY A 109 -15.16 -0.44 -41.56
CA GLY A 109 -14.55 0.27 -40.44
C GLY A 109 -15.41 0.23 -39.18
N TRP A 110 -16.72 0.42 -39.30
CA TRP A 110 -17.68 0.29 -38.19
C TRP A 110 -17.74 -1.15 -37.65
N LYS A 111 -17.78 -2.15 -38.53
CA LYS A 111 -17.79 -3.58 -38.16
C LYS A 111 -16.50 -3.97 -37.42
N VAL A 112 -15.35 -3.52 -37.91
CA VAL A 112 -14.04 -3.74 -37.28
C VAL A 112 -13.98 -3.03 -35.92
N LYS A 113 -14.45 -1.78 -35.82
CA LYS A 113 -14.53 -1.06 -34.53
C LYS A 113 -15.31 -1.84 -33.47
N LYS A 114 -16.42 -2.48 -33.85
CA LYS A 114 -17.22 -3.34 -32.94
C LYS A 114 -16.50 -4.65 -32.55
N GLY A 115 -15.66 -5.20 -33.42
CA GLY A 115 -14.92 -6.44 -33.19
C GLY A 115 -13.66 -6.29 -32.34
N VAL A 116 -13.07 -5.08 -32.28
CA VAL A 116 -11.83 -4.85 -31.53
C VAL A 116 -12.11 -4.75 -30.03
N VAL A 117 -11.63 -5.76 -29.30
CA VAL A 117 -11.69 -5.92 -27.83
C VAL A 117 -11.27 -4.65 -27.08
N ARG A 118 -10.25 -3.92 -27.58
CA ARG A 118 -9.76 -2.66 -26.99
C ARG A 118 -10.84 -1.59 -26.82
N PHE A 119 -11.84 -1.57 -27.70
CA PHE A 119 -12.95 -0.60 -27.64
C PHE A 119 -14.17 -1.14 -26.90
N LYS A 120 -14.22 -2.45 -26.60
CA LYS A 120 -15.33 -3.10 -25.91
C LYS A 120 -15.22 -3.03 -24.38
N PHE A 121 -13.99 -2.90 -23.85
CA PHE A 121 -13.71 -2.93 -22.41
C PHE A 121 -13.15 -1.61 -21.86
N ARG A 122 -13.60 -0.44 -22.37
CA ARG A 122 -13.40 0.82 -21.63
C ARG A 122 -14.30 0.78 -20.40
N ARG A 123 -13.74 0.43 -19.24
CA ARG A 123 -14.38 0.68 -17.94
C ARG A 123 -14.10 2.13 -17.58
N GLU A 124 -15.12 2.97 -17.61
CA GLU A 124 -15.03 4.33 -17.08
C GLU A 124 -15.06 4.24 -15.56
N ILE A 125 -13.88 4.19 -14.94
CA ILE A 125 -13.74 4.28 -13.49
C ILE A 125 -13.79 5.77 -13.16
N LYS A 126 -14.84 6.24 -12.50
CA LYS A 126 -15.03 7.67 -12.20
C LYS A 126 -14.39 8.05 -10.88
N ASP A 127 -14.49 7.17 -9.89
CA ASP A 127 -13.95 7.37 -8.54
C ASP A 127 -13.37 6.06 -7.96
N VAL A 128 -12.61 6.18 -6.88
CA VAL A 128 -12.05 5.09 -6.09
C VAL A 128 -13.15 4.15 -5.59
N TYR A 129 -14.35 4.66 -5.32
CA TYR A 129 -15.49 3.82 -4.89
C TYR A 129 -15.97 2.85 -5.98
N ASP A 130 -15.97 3.26 -7.26
CA ASP A 130 -16.29 2.34 -8.38
C ASP A 130 -15.25 1.20 -8.45
N LEU A 131 -13.98 1.53 -8.18
CA LEU A 131 -12.92 0.53 -8.15
C LEU A 131 -13.08 -0.43 -6.96
N ILE A 132 -13.45 0.08 -5.78
CA ILE A 132 -13.78 -0.75 -4.61
C ILE A 132 -14.94 -1.67 -4.92
N ASP A 133 -15.99 -1.18 -5.59
CA ASP A 133 -17.14 -1.99 -5.95
C ASP A 133 -16.77 -3.15 -6.87
N ILE A 134 -15.92 -2.91 -7.87
CA ILE A 134 -15.40 -3.96 -8.75
C ILE A 134 -14.52 -4.94 -7.97
N GLN A 135 -13.58 -4.44 -7.16
CA GLN A 135 -12.59 -5.27 -6.47
C GLN A 135 -13.13 -6.01 -5.25
N SER A 136 -14.24 -5.55 -4.67
CA SER A 136 -14.89 -6.16 -3.52
C SER A 136 -15.32 -7.62 -3.75
N HIS A 137 -15.50 -8.04 -5.01
CA HIS A 137 -15.80 -9.42 -5.35
C HIS A 137 -14.56 -10.34 -5.32
N HIS A 138 -13.37 -9.76 -5.42
CA HIS A 138 -12.11 -10.49 -5.51
C HIS A 138 -11.30 -10.41 -4.22
N PHE A 139 -11.34 -9.27 -3.52
CA PHE A 139 -10.51 -8.99 -2.37
C PHE A 139 -11.34 -8.87 -1.08
N PRO A 140 -11.13 -9.77 -0.10
CA PRO A 140 -11.75 -9.73 1.23
C PRO A 140 -11.68 -8.35 1.91
N ALA A 141 -10.52 -7.70 1.88
CA ALA A 141 -10.31 -6.41 2.52
C ALA A 141 -11.24 -5.33 1.94
N SER A 142 -11.39 -5.30 0.61
CA SER A 142 -12.28 -4.35 -0.09
C SER A 142 -13.75 -4.63 0.19
N ALA A 143 -14.14 -5.90 0.33
CA ALA A 143 -15.52 -6.27 0.66
C ALA A 143 -15.96 -5.72 2.03
N ILE A 144 -15.07 -5.74 3.02
CA ILE A 144 -15.39 -5.31 4.40
C ILE A 144 -15.63 -3.80 4.51
N ILE A 145 -14.96 -3.01 3.65
CA ILE A 145 -15.07 -1.54 3.63
C ILE A 145 -16.07 -1.03 2.59
N LYS A 146 -16.59 -1.91 1.72
CA LYS A 146 -17.57 -1.55 0.69
C LYS A 146 -18.78 -0.88 1.32
N GLY A 147 -19.23 0.23 0.73
CA GLY A 147 -20.39 1.00 1.19
C GLY A 147 -20.13 1.87 2.43
N LYS A 148 -18.89 1.96 2.92
CA LYS A 148 -18.52 2.85 4.03
C LYS A 148 -17.75 4.05 3.52
N ASP A 149 -18.20 5.23 3.91
CA ASP A 149 -17.48 6.48 3.69
C ASP A 149 -16.81 6.93 4.99
N LEU A 150 -15.64 6.33 5.27
CA LEU A 150 -14.88 6.63 6.48
C LEU A 150 -14.26 8.04 6.46
N LEU A 151 -14.13 8.67 5.29
CA LEU A 151 -13.58 10.01 5.15
C LEU A 151 -14.52 11.07 5.71
N LYS A 152 -15.85 10.82 5.68
CA LYS A 152 -16.85 11.69 6.32
C LYS A 152 -16.96 11.49 7.83
N THR A 153 -16.46 10.37 8.36
CA THR A 153 -16.54 10.06 9.80
C THR A 153 -15.38 10.68 10.57
N HIS A 154 -15.63 11.12 11.81
CA HIS A 154 -14.57 11.65 12.66
C HIS A 154 -13.56 10.54 13.02
N PRO A 155 -12.23 10.73 12.86
CA PRO A 155 -11.23 9.67 13.02
C PRO A 155 -11.16 8.95 14.37
N TYR A 156 -11.72 9.56 15.43
CA TYR A 156 -11.68 9.07 16.81
C TYR A 156 -13.06 8.62 17.32
N VAL A 157 -14.07 8.57 16.44
CA VAL A 157 -15.45 8.26 16.82
C VAL A 157 -15.94 7.01 16.09
N GLY A 158 -16.70 6.18 16.80
CA GLY A 158 -17.31 4.97 16.26
C GLY A 158 -16.36 3.77 16.22
N ALA A 159 -16.90 2.63 15.77
CA ALA A 159 -16.19 1.35 15.77
C ALA A 159 -14.93 1.33 14.88
N TRP A 160 -14.90 2.20 13.87
CA TRP A 160 -13.79 2.36 12.94
C TRP A 160 -12.80 3.45 13.35
N ALA A 161 -12.88 3.98 14.57
CA ALA A 161 -11.92 4.94 15.11
C ALA A 161 -10.46 4.44 14.96
N THR A 162 -9.54 5.35 14.67
CA THR A 162 -8.09 5.11 14.66
C THR A 162 -7.59 4.67 16.04
N TYR A 163 -6.34 4.21 16.12
CA TYR A 163 -5.73 3.86 17.40
C TYR A 163 -5.52 5.11 18.27
N SER A 164 -5.55 4.95 19.59
CA SER A 164 -5.30 6.06 20.51
C SER A 164 -3.81 6.39 20.61
N LEU A 165 -3.48 7.68 20.56
CA LEU A 165 -2.14 8.19 20.85
C LEU A 165 -1.81 8.06 22.35
N PRO A 166 -0.52 8.01 22.75
CA PRO A 166 -0.13 7.81 24.15
C PRO A 166 -0.84 8.75 25.14
N LEU A 167 -0.77 10.07 24.89
CA LEU A 167 -1.42 11.07 25.76
C LEU A 167 -2.94 10.92 25.78
N ASP A 168 -3.55 10.72 24.61
CA ASP A 168 -5.01 10.61 24.49
C ASP A 168 -5.50 9.35 25.25
N PHE A 169 -4.80 8.23 25.09
CA PHE A 169 -5.05 6.98 25.80
C PHE A 169 -4.88 7.15 27.33
N ALA A 170 -3.82 7.82 27.77
CA ALA A 170 -3.59 8.07 29.18
C ALA A 170 -4.71 8.90 29.82
N ARG A 171 -5.21 9.92 29.11
CA ARG A 171 -6.35 10.74 29.59
C ARG A 171 -7.69 10.02 29.52
N ASP A 172 -7.95 9.27 28.44
CA ASP A 172 -9.18 8.48 28.27
C ASP A 172 -9.37 7.46 29.42
N HIS A 173 -8.27 7.01 30.01
CA HIS A 173 -8.27 6.07 31.13
C HIS A 173 -7.90 6.70 32.49
N ALA A 174 -7.86 8.04 32.58
CA ALA A 174 -7.57 8.78 33.80
C ALA A 174 -6.24 8.36 34.47
N LEU A 175 -5.20 8.10 33.68
CA LEU A 175 -3.87 7.73 34.15
C LEU A 175 -3.04 8.95 34.57
N LEU A 176 -3.45 10.15 34.19
CA LEU A 176 -2.77 11.40 34.53
C LEU A 176 -3.62 12.20 35.51
N TRP A 177 -3.00 12.63 36.60
CA TRP A 177 -3.64 13.40 37.67
C TRP A 177 -2.91 14.71 37.88
N ILE A 178 -3.65 15.75 38.28
CA ILE A 178 -3.13 17.07 38.58
C ILE A 178 -3.13 17.31 40.09
N SER A 179 -2.08 17.95 40.58
CA SER A 179 -1.96 18.47 41.95
C SER A 179 -1.74 19.98 41.96
N ASN A 180 -2.15 20.65 43.04
CA ASN A 180 -1.91 22.08 43.23
C ASN A 180 -0.47 22.40 43.67
N VAL A 181 0.26 21.38 44.12
CA VAL A 181 1.66 21.48 44.58
C VAL A 181 2.53 20.67 43.64
N PRO A 182 3.80 21.06 43.40
CA PRO A 182 4.72 20.24 42.62
C PRO A 182 4.74 18.80 43.13
N VAL A 183 4.55 17.85 42.22
CA VAL A 183 4.42 16.44 42.55
C VAL A 183 5.79 15.79 42.68
N ASP A 184 5.88 14.85 43.60
CA ASP A 184 7.02 13.95 43.74
C ASP A 184 6.74 12.69 42.89
N PRO A 185 7.57 12.36 41.88
CA PRO A 185 7.32 11.23 40.98
C PRO A 185 7.25 9.87 41.67
N GLU A 186 7.87 9.71 42.84
CA GLU A 186 7.94 8.43 43.56
C GLU A 186 6.70 8.17 44.42
N LYS A 187 5.93 9.21 44.74
CA LYS A 187 4.77 9.09 45.62
C LYS A 187 3.54 8.64 44.83
N PRO A 188 2.75 7.70 45.38
CA PRO A 188 1.50 7.29 44.75
C PRO A 188 0.49 8.45 44.74
N VAL A 189 -0.48 8.35 43.83
CA VAL A 189 -1.56 9.33 43.68
C VAL A 189 -2.45 9.34 44.91
N ASP A 190 -2.71 10.53 45.45
CA ASP A 190 -3.63 10.77 46.57
C ASP A 190 -4.95 11.31 46.01
N GLU A 191 -5.97 10.44 45.90
CA GLU A 191 -7.28 10.79 45.33
C GLU A 191 -8.02 11.89 46.12
N SER A 192 -7.63 12.16 47.36
CA SER A 192 -8.26 13.21 48.17
C SER A 192 -7.79 14.63 47.83
N LYS A 193 -6.57 14.76 47.28
CA LYS A 193 -5.92 16.05 47.00
C LYS A 193 -5.72 16.30 45.51
N MET A 194 -5.71 15.25 44.71
CA MET A 194 -5.43 15.30 43.29
C MET A 194 -6.71 15.05 42.49
N LEU A 195 -6.76 15.54 41.25
CA LEU A 195 -7.89 15.31 40.35
C LEU A 195 -7.41 14.64 39.06
N PRO A 196 -8.17 13.69 38.49
CA PRO A 196 -7.82 13.11 37.20
C PRO A 196 -8.00 14.15 36.09
N ILE A 197 -7.06 14.19 35.16
CA ILE A 197 -7.16 15.07 33.98
C ILE A 197 -8.23 14.48 33.05
N PRO A 198 -9.28 15.24 32.69
CA PRO A 198 -10.40 14.71 31.91
C PRO A 198 -9.96 14.28 30.50
N PRO A 199 -10.71 13.41 29.80
CA PRO A 199 -10.41 13.06 28.41
C PRO A 199 -10.50 14.28 27.48
N PHE A 200 -9.74 14.26 26.39
CA PHE A 200 -9.91 15.23 25.32
C PHE A 200 -11.20 14.96 24.53
N THR A 201 -11.88 16.02 24.10
CA THR A 201 -12.97 15.88 23.11
C THR A 201 -12.42 15.36 21.78
N PRO A 202 -13.22 14.72 20.92
CA PRO A 202 -12.75 14.21 19.63
C PRO A 202 -12.01 15.28 18.80
N THR A 203 -12.53 16.52 18.78
CA THR A 203 -11.91 17.66 18.08
C THR A 203 -10.57 18.07 18.70
N GLN A 204 -10.43 17.98 20.03
CA GLN A 204 -9.17 18.24 20.72
C GLN A 204 -8.12 17.17 20.42
N LYS A 205 -8.52 15.91 20.23
CA LYS A 205 -7.60 14.82 19.86
C LYS A 205 -6.93 15.03 18.49
N LEU A 206 -7.59 15.77 17.58
CA LEU A 206 -7.04 16.14 16.26
C LEU A 206 -6.02 17.29 16.31
N GLN A 207 -5.95 18.02 17.43
CA GLN A 207 -5.04 19.17 17.52
C GLN A 207 -3.57 18.73 17.54
N PRO A 208 -2.67 19.52 16.92
CA PRO A 208 -1.25 19.19 16.92
C PRO A 208 -0.64 19.32 18.31
N PHE A 209 0.53 18.71 18.48
CA PHE A 209 1.25 18.64 19.77
C PHE A 209 1.39 19.99 20.49
N PRO A 210 1.80 21.12 19.83
CA PRO A 210 1.97 22.40 20.53
C PRO A 210 0.68 22.95 21.13
N VAL A 211 -0.47 22.70 20.48
CA VAL A 211 -1.78 23.13 20.98
C VAL A 211 -2.19 22.25 22.16
N LYS A 212 -2.01 20.93 22.06
CA LYS A 212 -2.25 20.00 23.17
C LYS A 212 -1.38 20.35 24.39
N ARG A 213 -0.13 20.76 24.17
CA ARG A 213 0.80 21.18 25.23
C ARG A 213 0.31 22.39 26.02
N LYS A 214 -0.33 23.37 25.36
CA LYS A 214 -0.96 24.53 26.01
C LYS A 214 -2.22 24.16 26.80
N LEU A 215 -2.95 23.12 26.37
CA LEU A 215 -4.14 22.61 27.07
C LEU A 215 -3.79 21.73 28.28
N MET A 216 -2.52 21.34 28.44
CA MET A 216 -2.06 20.45 29.50
C MET A 216 -1.34 21.23 30.61
N PRO A 217 -1.61 20.93 31.89
CA PRO A 217 -0.87 21.49 33.01
C PRO A 217 0.61 21.20 32.91
N HIS A 218 1.45 22.09 33.42
CA HIS A 218 2.90 21.92 33.43
C HIS A 218 3.31 20.61 34.10
N TYR A 219 4.29 19.89 33.54
CA TYR A 219 4.64 18.52 33.93
C TYR A 219 4.93 18.35 35.43
N ARG A 220 5.52 19.38 36.07
CA ARG A 220 5.78 19.44 37.51
C ARG A 220 4.56 19.24 38.41
N TYR A 221 3.35 19.41 37.88
CA TYR A 221 2.10 19.27 38.62
C TYR A 221 1.30 18.03 38.18
N VAL A 222 1.84 17.22 37.28
CA VAL A 222 1.16 16.06 36.70
C VAL A 222 1.82 14.78 37.17
N VAL A 223 1.05 13.89 37.77
CA VAL A 223 1.50 12.58 38.24
C VAL A 223 0.86 11.46 37.41
N TYR A 224 1.61 10.39 37.22
CA TYR A 224 1.17 9.17 36.54
C TYR A 224 0.70 8.12 37.56
N ASP A 225 -0.53 7.63 37.40
CA ASP A 225 -1.14 6.64 38.28
C ASP A 225 -0.73 5.21 37.89
N VAL A 226 0.29 4.69 38.59
CA VAL A 226 0.83 3.34 38.40
C VAL A 226 -0.20 2.26 38.76
N LEU A 227 -1.00 2.45 39.82
CA LEU A 227 -1.95 1.44 40.29
C LEU A 227 -3.10 1.28 39.30
N ARG A 228 -3.65 2.40 38.80
CA ARG A 228 -4.69 2.38 37.78
C ARG A 228 -4.17 1.88 36.44
N ALA A 229 -2.93 2.22 36.07
CA ALA A 229 -2.30 1.66 34.90
C ALA A 229 -2.17 0.12 34.99
N ASN A 230 -1.76 -0.40 36.15
CA ASN A 230 -1.70 -1.83 36.39
C ASN A 230 -3.08 -2.50 36.23
N ALA A 231 -4.12 -1.92 36.83
CA ALA A 231 -5.49 -2.44 36.71
C ALA A 231 -5.99 -2.38 35.26
N LEU A 232 -5.71 -1.30 34.52
CA LEU A 232 -6.09 -1.12 33.12
C LEU A 232 -5.43 -2.14 32.20
N PHE A 233 -4.11 -2.26 32.25
CA PHE A 233 -3.37 -3.19 31.39
C PHE A 233 -3.65 -4.65 31.76
N THR A 234 -3.92 -4.93 33.04
CA THR A 234 -4.43 -6.24 33.47
C THR A 234 -5.80 -6.52 32.86
N LYS A 235 -6.72 -5.55 32.87
CA LYS A 235 -8.04 -5.70 32.25
C LYS A 235 -7.96 -5.98 30.75
N GLN A 236 -6.97 -5.44 30.05
CA GLN A 236 -6.77 -5.69 28.62
C GLN A 236 -6.43 -7.16 28.30
N LEU A 237 -5.87 -7.93 29.25
CA LEU A 237 -5.56 -9.36 29.05
C LEU A 237 -6.81 -10.20 28.74
N GLY A 238 -7.97 -9.74 29.20
CA GLY A 238 -9.21 -10.48 29.06
C GLY A 238 -9.19 -11.79 29.85
N GLY A 239 -10.12 -12.69 29.50
CA GLY A 239 -10.26 -13.98 30.17
C GLY A 239 -9.16 -14.99 29.84
N TYR A 240 -9.01 -15.97 30.72
CA TYR A 240 -8.18 -17.15 30.46
C TYR A 240 -8.68 -17.94 29.27
N TRP A 241 -7.76 -18.64 28.61
CA TRP A 241 -8.07 -19.60 27.58
C TRP A 241 -8.77 -20.82 28.19
N LYS A 242 -10.04 -21.03 27.85
CA LYS A 242 -10.86 -22.17 28.29
C LYS A 242 -11.08 -23.22 27.20
N GLY A 243 -10.31 -23.14 26.11
CA GLY A 243 -10.50 -23.96 24.91
C GLY A 243 -11.21 -23.22 23.78
N ALA A 244 -11.14 -23.78 22.57
CA ALA A 244 -11.67 -23.17 21.36
C ALA A 244 -13.20 -23.05 21.38
N ASP A 245 -13.90 -23.94 22.08
CA ASP A 245 -15.38 -23.93 22.17
C ASP A 245 -15.93 -22.79 23.03
N ALA A 246 -15.11 -22.24 23.94
CA ALA A 246 -15.50 -21.11 24.79
C ALA A 246 -15.34 -19.75 24.09
N LEU A 247 -14.75 -19.72 22.88
CA LEU A 247 -14.56 -18.48 22.13
C LEU A 247 -15.87 -17.97 21.52
N PRO A 248 -16.07 -16.64 21.43
CA PRO A 248 -17.13 -16.06 20.63
C PRO A 248 -17.08 -16.55 19.18
N PRO A 249 -18.21 -16.74 18.47
CA PRO A 249 -18.24 -17.41 17.17
C PRO A 249 -17.28 -16.85 16.11
N LEU A 250 -17.16 -15.53 16.02
CA LEU A 250 -16.24 -14.89 15.07
C LEU A 250 -14.77 -15.06 15.47
N GLU A 251 -14.46 -15.00 16.75
CA GLU A 251 -13.11 -15.25 17.28
C GLU A 251 -12.72 -16.72 17.15
N LYS A 252 -13.67 -17.65 17.38
CA LYS A 252 -13.52 -19.08 17.13
C LYS A 252 -13.22 -19.38 15.67
N ALA A 253 -13.96 -18.74 14.76
CA ALA A 253 -13.72 -18.87 13.33
C ALA A 253 -12.33 -18.34 12.95
N LEU A 254 -11.89 -17.24 13.56
CA LEU A 254 -10.53 -16.71 13.36
C LEU A 254 -9.45 -17.68 13.90
N TYR A 255 -9.68 -18.29 15.07
CA TYR A 255 -8.80 -19.32 15.61
C TYR A 255 -8.70 -20.52 14.65
N ALA A 256 -9.83 -20.96 14.07
CA ALA A 256 -9.89 -22.01 13.06
C ALA A 256 -9.01 -21.70 11.84
N VAL A 257 -9.04 -20.45 11.34
CA VAL A 257 -8.15 -19.98 10.26
C VAL A 257 -6.68 -20.14 10.67
N PHE A 258 -6.33 -19.69 11.88
CA PHE A 258 -4.94 -19.67 12.35
C PHE A 258 -4.37 -21.09 12.49
N VAL A 259 -5.12 -22.01 13.12
CA VAL A 259 -4.65 -23.39 13.28
C VAL A 259 -4.57 -24.15 11.96
N THR A 260 -5.50 -23.89 11.04
CA THR A 260 -5.50 -24.50 9.69
C THR A 260 -4.28 -24.05 8.91
N GLN A 261 -4.00 -22.73 8.88
CA GLN A 261 -2.84 -22.21 8.19
C GLN A 261 -1.53 -22.60 8.86
N GLY A 262 -1.47 -22.58 10.21
CA GLY A 262 -0.32 -23.05 10.98
C GLY A 262 0.03 -24.52 10.72
N SER A 263 -0.98 -25.34 10.43
CA SER A 263 -0.82 -26.75 10.03
C SER A 263 -0.36 -26.92 8.57
N GLY A 264 -0.11 -25.82 7.85
CA GLY A 264 0.39 -25.82 6.47
C GLY A 264 -0.70 -25.89 5.40
N LYS A 265 -1.98 -25.78 5.77
CA LYS A 265 -3.14 -25.92 4.86
C LYS A 265 -3.64 -24.55 4.41
N GLN A 266 -2.81 -23.88 3.62
CA GLN A 266 -3.05 -22.48 3.21
C GLN A 266 -4.32 -22.29 2.38
N GLU A 267 -4.61 -23.20 1.44
CA GLU A 267 -5.79 -23.08 0.57
C GLU A 267 -7.10 -23.23 1.35
N GLU A 268 -7.18 -24.20 2.26
CA GLU A 268 -8.33 -24.40 3.16
C GLU A 268 -8.52 -23.17 4.06
N ALA A 269 -7.43 -22.65 4.65
CA ALA A 269 -7.48 -21.45 5.47
C ALA A 269 -7.92 -20.21 4.67
N TRP A 270 -7.40 -20.03 3.46
CA TRP A 270 -7.76 -18.90 2.59
C TRP A 270 -9.20 -18.98 2.09
N ALA A 271 -9.70 -20.18 1.77
CA ALA A 271 -11.11 -20.38 1.45
C ALA A 271 -12.01 -19.94 2.61
N PHE A 272 -11.63 -20.29 3.85
CA PHE A 272 -12.39 -19.91 5.03
C PHE A 272 -12.28 -18.40 5.35
N VAL A 273 -11.12 -17.78 5.16
CA VAL A 273 -10.95 -16.31 5.24
C VAL A 273 -11.88 -15.59 4.26
N LYS A 274 -11.93 -16.04 3.00
CA LYS A 274 -12.84 -15.48 1.99
C LYS A 274 -14.30 -15.63 2.40
N GLN A 275 -14.68 -16.82 2.89
CA GLN A 275 -16.04 -17.08 3.38
C GLN A 275 -16.42 -16.08 4.48
N LEU A 276 -15.57 -15.91 5.51
CA LEU A 276 -15.83 -15.00 6.61
C LEU A 276 -15.93 -13.54 6.13
N ALA A 277 -14.96 -13.09 5.33
CA ALA A 277 -14.90 -11.69 4.91
C ALA A 277 -16.05 -11.31 3.96
N PHE A 278 -16.40 -12.15 2.98
CA PHE A 278 -17.47 -11.85 2.02
C PHE A 278 -18.88 -11.99 2.61
N SER A 279 -19.03 -12.75 3.69
CA SER A 279 -20.31 -12.91 4.38
C SER A 279 -20.47 -11.99 5.60
N PHE A 280 -19.43 -11.24 5.96
CA PHE A 280 -19.45 -10.36 7.12
C PHE A 280 -20.50 -9.25 6.95
N ARG A 281 -21.36 -9.12 7.96
CA ARG A 281 -22.31 -8.02 8.10
C ARG A 281 -22.05 -7.34 9.42
N GLU A 282 -21.73 -6.06 9.33
CA GLU A 282 -21.53 -5.23 10.51
C GLU A 282 -22.86 -4.99 11.21
N GLY A 283 -22.85 -5.11 12.54
CA GLY A 283 -23.98 -4.76 13.38
C GLY A 283 -24.28 -3.26 13.37
N LYS A 284 -25.49 -2.89 13.77
CA LYS A 284 -25.91 -1.51 13.94
C LYS A 284 -25.58 -1.03 15.34
N TYR A 285 -25.16 0.22 15.45
CA TYR A 285 -24.90 0.90 16.71
C TYR A 285 -26.04 1.87 17.02
N ASP A 286 -26.29 2.13 18.30
CA ASP A 286 -27.15 3.21 18.74
C ASP A 286 -26.41 4.56 18.71
N GLY A 287 -27.14 5.65 19.00
CA GLY A 287 -26.56 7.00 19.10
C GLY A 287 -25.54 7.18 20.22
N HIS A 288 -25.42 6.21 21.13
CA HIS A 288 -24.46 6.18 22.24
C HIS A 288 -23.26 5.25 21.96
N GLY A 289 -23.18 4.65 20.75
CA GLY A 289 -22.10 3.77 20.34
C GLY A 289 -22.19 2.33 20.87
N LYS A 290 -23.31 1.93 21.47
CA LYS A 290 -23.56 0.55 21.90
C LYS A 290 -24.11 -0.27 20.73
N LEU A 291 -23.63 -1.50 20.61
CA LEU A 291 -24.06 -2.43 19.58
C LEU A 291 -25.50 -2.89 19.83
N VAL A 292 -26.39 -2.62 18.87
CA VAL A 292 -27.82 -3.00 18.90
C VAL A 292 -28.02 -4.36 18.25
N THR A 293 -27.45 -4.57 17.07
CA THR A 293 -27.48 -5.87 16.38
C THR A 293 -26.09 -6.48 16.36
N PRO A 294 -25.92 -7.78 16.62
CA PRO A 294 -24.60 -8.40 16.66
C PRO A 294 -23.96 -8.41 15.27
N HIS A 295 -22.63 -8.40 15.24
CA HIS A 295 -21.86 -8.69 14.03
C HIS A 295 -22.06 -10.15 13.64
N THR A 296 -22.20 -10.42 12.34
CA THR A 296 -22.43 -11.78 11.84
C THR A 296 -21.57 -12.08 10.63
N ALA A 297 -21.19 -13.34 10.47
CA ALA A 297 -20.54 -13.89 9.29
C ALA A 297 -20.86 -15.37 9.18
N ASN A 298 -20.63 -15.97 8.02
CA ASN A 298 -20.79 -17.39 7.80
C ASN A 298 -19.63 -18.17 8.45
N THR A 299 -19.86 -18.70 9.66
CA THR A 299 -18.90 -19.50 10.42
C THR A 299 -19.04 -21.02 10.20
N LYS A 300 -19.86 -21.47 9.24
CA LYS A 300 -20.03 -22.90 8.94
C LYS A 300 -18.70 -23.55 8.56
N GLY A 301 -18.41 -24.70 9.16
CA GLY A 301 -17.16 -25.44 8.97
C GLY A 301 -16.05 -25.09 9.96
N MET A 302 -16.22 -24.09 10.85
CA MET A 302 -15.19 -23.77 11.84
C MET A 302 -14.88 -24.94 12.78
N ASP A 303 -15.90 -25.66 13.22
CA ASP A 303 -15.75 -26.78 14.18
C ASP A 303 -15.05 -27.97 13.53
N GLU A 304 -15.31 -28.23 12.25
CA GLU A 304 -14.64 -29.26 11.47
C GLU A 304 -13.15 -28.95 11.31
N LEU A 305 -12.81 -27.69 10.99
CA LEU A 305 -11.42 -27.24 10.89
C LEU A 305 -10.69 -27.35 12.24
N ILE A 306 -11.35 -26.96 13.33
CA ILE A 306 -10.79 -27.07 14.69
C ILE A 306 -10.63 -28.55 15.08
N ALA A 307 -11.59 -29.42 14.75
CA ALA A 307 -11.47 -30.84 15.02
C ALA A 307 -10.29 -31.48 14.25
N LYS A 308 -10.08 -31.05 13.00
CA LYS A 308 -9.02 -31.57 12.12
C LYS A 308 -7.62 -31.06 12.50
N TYR A 309 -7.48 -29.79 12.85
CA TYR A 309 -6.17 -29.12 13.02
C TYR A 309 -5.88 -28.60 14.42
N GLY A 310 -6.89 -28.49 15.30
CA GLY A 310 -6.74 -27.93 16.65
C GLY A 310 -5.87 -28.76 17.59
N LYS A 311 -5.70 -30.07 17.31
CA LYS A 311 -4.81 -30.97 18.07
C LYS A 311 -3.37 -31.00 17.53
N HIS A 312 -3.00 -30.12 16.60
CA HIS A 312 -1.65 -30.06 16.07
C HIS A 312 -0.64 -29.79 17.22
N PRO A 313 0.53 -30.47 17.27
CA PRO A 313 1.46 -30.35 18.40
C PRO A 313 1.89 -28.91 18.72
N GLN A 314 2.08 -28.08 17.69
CA GLN A 314 2.40 -26.65 17.88
C GLN A 314 1.23 -25.84 18.45
N ALA A 315 -0.03 -26.17 18.11
CA ALA A 315 -1.19 -25.50 18.68
C ALA A 315 -1.32 -25.83 20.17
N LEU A 316 -1.14 -27.11 20.53
CA LEU A 316 -1.12 -27.55 21.93
C LEU A 316 0.02 -26.89 22.72
N ALA A 317 1.22 -26.83 22.15
CA ALA A 317 2.36 -26.17 22.79
C ALA A 317 2.13 -24.67 23.03
N ILE A 318 1.40 -23.98 22.14
CA ILE A 318 1.01 -22.58 22.35
C ILE A 318 0.03 -22.46 23.52
N ILE A 319 -0.99 -23.33 23.58
CA ILE A 319 -1.97 -23.36 24.67
C ILE A 319 -1.31 -23.67 26.02
N GLU A 320 -0.28 -24.51 26.05
CA GLU A 320 0.48 -24.81 27.27
C GLU A 320 1.38 -23.66 27.74
N ARG A 321 1.80 -22.78 26.81
CA ARG A 321 2.70 -21.66 27.07
C ARG A 321 1.99 -20.35 27.38
N HIS A 322 0.71 -20.22 27.07
CA HIS A 322 -0.03 -18.96 27.18
C HIS A 322 -1.35 -19.14 27.94
N ALA A 323 -1.57 -18.33 28.98
CA ALA A 323 -2.74 -18.44 29.85
C ALA A 323 -3.96 -17.70 29.31
N HIS A 324 -3.76 -16.51 28.72
CA HIS A 324 -4.85 -15.64 28.30
C HIS A 324 -5.26 -15.86 26.85
N THR A 325 -6.56 -15.71 26.56
CA THR A 325 -7.12 -15.93 25.23
C THR A 325 -6.47 -15.06 24.16
N LEU A 326 -6.22 -13.78 24.45
CA LEU A 326 -5.59 -12.86 23.49
C LEU A 326 -4.16 -13.30 23.15
N ASN A 327 -3.43 -13.82 24.13
CA ASN A 327 -2.06 -14.31 23.95
C ASN A 327 -2.06 -15.59 23.10
N VAL A 328 -2.94 -16.55 23.42
CA VAL A 328 -3.12 -17.76 22.60
C VAL A 328 -3.46 -17.39 21.15
N MET A 329 -4.40 -16.47 20.93
CA MET A 329 -4.78 -16.00 19.59
C MET A 329 -3.61 -15.34 18.85
N SER A 330 -2.88 -14.46 19.53
CA SER A 330 -1.72 -13.75 18.95
C SER A 330 -0.58 -14.69 18.58
N GLU A 331 -0.28 -15.67 19.43
CA GLU A 331 0.77 -16.65 19.19
C GLU A 331 0.37 -17.68 18.14
N THR A 332 -0.90 -18.06 18.08
CA THR A 332 -1.42 -18.92 17.00
C THR A 332 -1.31 -18.20 15.66
N LEU A 333 -1.58 -16.89 15.59
CA LEU A 333 -1.34 -16.08 14.40
C LEU A 333 0.16 -16.01 14.04
N ALA A 334 1.03 -15.85 15.04
CA ALA A 334 2.48 -15.85 14.84
C ALA A 334 2.95 -17.16 14.20
N TRP A 335 2.44 -18.29 14.68
CA TRP A 335 2.69 -19.61 14.11
C TRP A 335 2.13 -19.73 12.69
N ALA A 336 0.90 -19.29 12.44
CA ALA A 336 0.30 -19.30 11.11
C ALA A 336 1.13 -18.50 10.08
N ARG A 337 1.68 -17.36 10.49
CA ARG A 337 2.54 -16.51 9.65
C ARG A 337 3.90 -17.15 9.31
N LYS A 338 4.39 -18.09 10.12
CA LYS A 338 5.60 -18.88 9.76
C LYS A 338 5.37 -19.80 8.56
N LYS A 339 4.12 -20.18 8.28
CA LYS A 339 3.78 -21.08 7.17
C LYS A 339 3.38 -20.35 5.89
N GLY A 340 2.91 -19.12 5.96
CA GLY A 340 2.45 -18.37 4.79
C GLY A 340 1.99 -16.96 5.13
N ARG A 341 1.57 -16.19 4.13
CA ARG A 341 1.14 -14.79 4.33
C ARG A 341 -0.27 -14.75 4.93
N LEU A 342 -0.40 -14.20 6.12
CA LEU A 342 -1.70 -13.91 6.76
C LEU A 342 -1.68 -12.50 7.34
N MET A 343 -2.18 -11.55 6.54
CA MET A 343 -2.17 -10.13 6.89
C MET A 343 -3.41 -9.77 7.69
N HIS A 344 -3.29 -8.77 8.58
CA HIS A 344 -4.43 -8.28 9.36
C HIS A 344 -5.54 -7.69 8.47
N ALA A 345 -5.20 -7.19 7.27
CA ALA A 345 -6.19 -6.76 6.28
C ALA A 345 -7.21 -7.85 5.89
N ASN A 346 -6.84 -9.13 6.01
CA ASN A 346 -7.71 -10.26 5.68
C ASN A 346 -8.85 -10.46 6.69
N PHE A 347 -8.71 -9.90 7.89
CA PHE A 347 -9.70 -9.98 8.97
C PHE A 347 -10.01 -8.58 9.53
N LEU A 348 -10.04 -7.57 8.66
CA LEU A 348 -10.35 -6.18 9.00
C LEU A 348 -11.72 -6.04 9.71
N TRP A 349 -12.64 -6.97 9.47
CA TRP A 349 -13.94 -7.08 10.13
C TRP A 349 -13.82 -7.27 11.66
N LEU A 350 -12.66 -7.70 12.15
CA LEU A 350 -12.41 -7.88 13.58
C LEU A 350 -12.32 -6.54 14.32
N LYS A 351 -11.93 -5.46 13.64
CA LYS A 351 -11.78 -4.13 14.24
C LYS A 351 -13.05 -3.67 14.99
N PRO A 352 -14.25 -3.69 14.39
CA PRO A 352 -15.49 -3.37 15.10
C PRO A 352 -15.96 -4.47 16.08
N VAL A 353 -15.53 -5.73 15.89
CA VAL A 353 -15.97 -6.88 16.71
C VAL A 353 -15.25 -6.93 18.06
N ASN A 354 -13.92 -6.87 18.05
CA ASN A 354 -13.09 -6.90 19.24
C ASN A 354 -11.84 -6.05 19.00
N ARG A 355 -11.89 -4.82 19.51
CA ARG A 355 -10.87 -3.79 19.29
C ARG A 355 -9.52 -4.15 19.92
N THR A 356 -9.52 -4.68 21.14
CA THR A 356 -8.29 -5.10 21.83
C THR A 356 -7.64 -6.26 21.10
N LEU A 357 -8.40 -7.29 20.70
CA LEU A 357 -7.88 -8.41 19.91
C LEU A 357 -7.36 -7.93 18.54
N TRP A 358 -8.07 -7.05 17.85
CA TRP A 358 -7.62 -6.47 16.59
C TRP A 358 -6.24 -5.83 16.72
N TYR A 359 -6.04 -4.95 17.72
CA TYR A 359 -4.76 -4.29 17.91
C TYR A 359 -3.66 -5.24 18.42
N ALA A 360 -3.99 -6.25 19.20
CA ALA A 360 -3.05 -7.31 19.57
C ALA A 360 -2.51 -8.04 18.33
N LEU A 361 -3.40 -8.44 17.41
CA LEU A 361 -3.03 -9.14 16.17
C LEU A 361 -2.32 -8.24 15.14
N CYS A 362 -2.64 -6.94 15.11
CA CYS A 362 -1.93 -5.95 14.31
C CYS A 362 -0.49 -5.75 14.80
N GLY A 363 -0.31 -5.66 16.13
CA GLY A 363 1.00 -5.53 16.74
C GLY A 363 1.87 -6.78 16.58
N GLN A 364 1.27 -7.97 16.43
CA GLN A 364 2.03 -9.22 16.36
C GLN A 364 3.06 -9.24 15.23
N GLY A 365 4.33 -9.45 15.58
CA GLY A 365 5.47 -9.39 14.65
C GLY A 365 6.13 -8.00 14.56
N GLY A 366 5.59 -6.97 15.21
CA GLY A 366 6.22 -5.68 15.39
C GLY A 366 7.16 -5.63 16.60
N GLN A 367 7.73 -4.44 16.86
CA GLN A 367 8.62 -4.17 18.00
C GLN A 367 7.94 -3.39 19.14
N CYS A 368 6.76 -2.80 18.88
CA CYS A 368 6.02 -1.98 19.82
C CYS A 368 4.51 -2.28 19.70
N PRO A 369 3.78 -2.44 20.82
CA PRO A 369 2.33 -2.63 20.77
C PRO A 369 1.57 -1.32 20.59
N TYR A 370 0.31 -1.44 20.19
CA TYR A 370 -0.66 -0.37 20.38
C TYR A 370 -1.06 -0.31 21.87
N TRP A 371 -1.27 0.89 22.42
CA TRP A 371 -1.63 1.06 23.84
C TRP A 371 -2.91 0.34 24.25
N GLU A 372 -3.83 0.14 23.31
CA GLU A 372 -5.09 -0.58 23.51
C GLU A 372 -4.92 -2.10 23.68
N ALA A 373 -3.72 -2.62 23.42
CA ALA A 373 -3.34 -4.03 23.57
C ALA A 373 -1.94 -4.20 24.19
N ALA A 374 -1.42 -3.18 24.89
CA ALA A 374 -0.08 -3.21 25.47
C ALA A 374 0.03 -4.18 26.67
N GLY A 375 -1.05 -4.38 27.43
CA GLY A 375 -1.10 -5.36 28.51
C GLY A 375 -0.86 -6.81 28.03
N PRO A 376 -1.67 -7.33 27.10
CA PRO A 376 -1.44 -8.62 26.44
C PRO A 376 -0.03 -8.77 25.88
N TRP A 377 0.49 -7.72 25.25
CA TRP A 377 1.85 -7.72 24.70
C TRP A 377 2.93 -7.90 25.76
N ALA A 378 2.88 -7.12 26.85
CA ALA A 378 3.83 -7.22 27.95
C ALA A 378 3.78 -8.61 28.60
N HIS A 379 2.57 -9.13 28.85
CA HIS A 379 2.41 -10.44 29.46
C HIS A 379 2.92 -11.57 28.55
N ALA A 380 2.62 -11.51 27.24
CA ALA A 380 3.10 -12.51 26.29
C ALA A 380 4.64 -12.54 26.20
N GLN A 381 5.32 -11.39 26.30
CA GLN A 381 6.78 -11.35 26.33
C GLN A 381 7.35 -12.12 27.53
N VAL A 382 6.76 -11.95 28.71
CA VAL A 382 7.18 -12.65 29.92
C VAL A 382 6.90 -14.16 29.81
N GLU A 383 5.74 -14.56 29.31
CA GLU A 383 5.42 -15.97 29.03
C GLU A 383 6.39 -16.60 28.03
N ARG A 384 6.81 -15.87 26.98
CA ARG A 384 7.82 -16.35 26.01
C ARG A 384 9.20 -16.56 26.63
N ILE A 385 9.62 -15.66 27.52
CA ILE A 385 10.92 -15.75 28.21
C ILE A 385 10.93 -16.95 29.17
N ILE A 386 9.85 -17.12 29.93
CA ILE A 386 9.73 -18.21 30.91
C ILE A 386 9.42 -19.56 30.23
N GLY A 387 8.75 -19.55 29.09
CA GLY A 387 8.36 -20.74 28.33
C GLY A 387 7.20 -21.52 28.97
N LYS A 388 6.39 -20.89 29.83
CA LYS A 388 5.23 -21.48 30.50
C LYS A 388 4.10 -20.46 30.61
N ARG A 389 2.85 -20.94 30.63
CA ARG A 389 1.68 -20.10 30.89
C ARG A 389 1.73 -19.49 32.29
N LEU A 390 1.32 -18.23 32.41
CA LEU A 390 1.28 -17.52 33.69
C LEU A 390 -0.12 -16.98 33.95
N GLU A 391 -0.77 -17.43 35.03
CA GLU A 391 -2.11 -16.96 35.37
C GLU A 391 -2.08 -15.57 36.03
N THR A 392 -0.97 -15.23 36.67
CA THR A 392 -0.72 -13.92 37.26
C THR A 392 -0.41 -12.91 36.16
N PRO A 393 -1.17 -11.80 36.05
CA PRO A 393 -0.91 -10.74 35.10
C PRO A 393 0.51 -10.16 35.23
N MET A 394 1.25 -10.17 34.14
CA MET A 394 2.61 -9.61 34.05
C MET A 394 2.63 -8.43 33.09
N VAL A 395 2.13 -7.28 33.55
CA VAL A 395 1.90 -6.10 32.69
C VAL A 395 2.86 -4.94 32.97
N LEU A 396 3.84 -5.13 33.88
CA LEU A 396 4.76 -4.08 34.31
C LEU A 396 5.49 -3.40 33.14
N GLY A 397 5.88 -4.16 32.12
CA GLY A 397 6.52 -3.58 30.93
C GLY A 397 5.65 -2.54 30.21
N ALA A 398 4.32 -2.74 30.16
CA ALA A 398 3.42 -1.76 29.54
C ALA A 398 3.26 -0.50 30.41
N ILE A 399 3.24 -0.66 31.73
CA ILE A 399 3.16 0.46 32.69
C ILE A 399 4.41 1.33 32.57
N GLU A 400 5.58 0.69 32.60
CA GLU A 400 6.86 1.37 32.60
C GLU A 400 7.11 2.08 31.27
N GLU A 401 6.80 1.45 30.14
CA GLU A 401 6.94 2.10 28.83
C GLU A 401 5.92 3.23 28.61
N MET A 402 4.71 3.13 29.18
CA MET A 402 3.78 4.26 29.19
C MET A 402 4.35 5.42 30.00
N ARG A 403 4.82 5.16 31.23
CA ARG A 403 5.44 6.17 32.10
C ARG A 403 6.62 6.84 31.40
N ARG A 404 7.50 6.04 30.79
CA ARG A 404 8.66 6.50 30.02
C ARG A 404 8.23 7.37 28.83
N THR A 405 7.22 6.96 28.07
CA THR A 405 6.69 7.74 26.94
C THR A 405 6.15 9.09 27.41
N MET A 406 5.42 9.11 28.52
CA MET A 406 4.91 10.35 29.12
C MET A 406 6.05 11.28 29.58
N ALA A 407 7.14 10.73 30.12
CA ALA A 407 8.30 11.50 30.57
C ALA A 407 9.09 12.07 29.38
N MET A 408 9.36 11.26 28.34
CA MET A 408 10.06 11.70 27.12
C MET A 408 9.32 12.84 26.43
N GLU A 409 7.99 12.76 26.34
CA GLU A 409 7.15 13.80 25.75
C GLU A 409 6.86 14.98 26.70
N HIS A 410 7.50 15.01 27.88
CA HIS A 410 7.37 16.06 28.89
C HIS A 410 5.92 16.28 29.38
N TRP A 411 5.10 15.22 29.41
CA TRP A 411 3.75 15.27 30.00
C TRP A 411 3.78 15.13 31.52
N ILE A 412 4.73 14.35 32.03
CA ILE A 412 5.06 14.18 33.45
C ILE A 412 6.54 14.55 33.67
N GLU A 413 7.02 14.47 34.91
CA GLU A 413 8.41 14.78 35.25
C GLU A 413 9.40 14.06 34.30
N PRO A 414 10.19 14.80 33.51
CA PRO A 414 11.01 14.22 32.46
C PRO A 414 12.24 13.47 32.97
N GLY A 415 12.71 13.75 34.20
CA GLY A 415 13.86 13.08 34.80
C GLY A 415 15.10 13.15 33.92
N GLU A 416 15.59 12.01 33.44
CA GLU A 416 16.74 11.89 32.54
C GLU A 416 16.51 12.56 31.17
N TYR A 417 15.25 12.74 30.77
CA TYR A 417 14.88 13.40 29.51
C TYR A 417 14.80 14.92 29.62
N SER A 418 15.03 15.49 30.83
CA SER A 418 15.05 16.94 31.01
C SER A 418 16.22 17.58 30.26
N GLU A 419 16.02 18.79 29.75
CA GLU A 419 17.08 19.58 29.12
C GLU A 419 18.26 19.80 30.08
N GLU A 420 18.00 20.04 31.36
CA GLU A 420 19.02 20.21 32.39
C GLU A 420 19.90 18.96 32.55
N HIS A 421 19.27 17.78 32.58
CA HIS A 421 19.99 16.50 32.66
C HIS A 421 20.81 16.26 31.38
N GLN A 422 20.23 16.52 30.21
CA GLN A 422 20.93 16.39 28.93
C GLN A 422 22.12 17.34 28.82
N GLN A 423 21.97 18.60 29.24
CA GLN A 423 23.07 19.57 29.29
C GLN A 423 24.18 19.11 30.23
N LYS A 424 23.83 18.51 31.38
CA LYS A 424 24.80 17.93 32.31
C LYS A 424 25.56 16.77 31.67
N LEU A 425 24.87 15.85 30.99
CA LEU A 425 25.50 14.73 30.26
C LEU A 425 26.46 15.23 29.17
N VAL A 426 26.09 16.28 28.43
CA VAL A 426 26.96 16.90 27.42
C VAL A 426 28.20 17.50 28.05
N LYS A 427 28.06 18.22 29.18
CA LYS A 427 29.20 18.77 29.93
C LYS A 427 30.14 17.67 30.43
N ASP A 428 29.59 16.60 31.00
CA ASP A 428 30.35 15.47 31.52
C ASP A 428 31.06 14.70 30.38
N ALA A 429 30.43 14.56 29.22
CA ALA A 429 31.03 13.95 28.04
C ALA A 429 32.18 14.81 27.47
N ASN A 430 31.99 16.12 27.38
CA ASN A 430 33.03 17.04 26.93
C ASN A 430 34.23 17.03 27.88
N ALA A 431 34.01 17.03 29.20
CA ALA A 431 35.09 16.93 30.19
C ALA A 431 35.92 15.64 30.02
N LYS A 432 35.28 14.50 29.72
CA LYS A 432 35.98 13.24 29.42
C LYS A 432 36.79 13.31 28.14
N LEU A 433 36.23 13.92 27.09
CA LEU A 433 36.94 14.11 25.80
C LEU A 433 38.15 15.02 25.97
N ASP A 434 38.03 16.09 26.75
CA ASP A 434 39.13 17.01 27.02
C ASP A 434 40.22 16.33 27.85
N ALA A 435 39.86 15.57 28.89
CA ALA A 435 40.82 14.78 29.66
C ALA A 435 41.55 13.72 28.80
N GLU A 436 40.86 13.09 27.85
CA GLU A 436 41.47 12.15 26.92
C GLU A 436 42.39 12.86 25.90
N ARG A 437 42.00 14.05 25.42
CA ARG A 437 42.86 14.89 24.57
C ARG A 437 44.14 15.28 25.30
N GLU A 438 44.02 15.78 26.53
CA GLU A 438 45.17 16.11 27.38
C GLU A 438 46.06 14.89 27.62
N ARG A 439 45.47 13.73 27.91
CA ARG A 439 46.23 12.48 28.04
C ARG A 439 46.98 12.13 26.75
N ARG A 440 46.34 12.23 25.59
CA ARG A 440 46.97 11.95 24.28
C ARG A 440 48.06 12.97 23.95
N GLU A 441 47.87 14.23 24.31
CA GLU A 441 48.89 15.28 24.16
C GLU A 441 50.08 15.01 25.06
N ASN A 442 49.85 14.65 26.32
CA ASN A 442 50.90 14.25 27.27
C ASN A 442 51.65 13.00 26.79
N GLU A 443 50.95 11.98 26.27
CA GLU A 443 51.57 10.79 25.67
C GLU A 443 52.39 11.14 24.41
N LYS A 444 51.91 12.04 23.55
CA LYS A 444 52.66 12.55 22.40
C LYS A 444 53.90 13.34 22.84
N ALA A 445 53.76 14.20 23.83
CA ALA A 445 54.86 14.99 24.39
C ALA A 445 55.92 14.09 25.03
N ALA A 446 55.52 13.07 25.79
CA ALA A 446 56.43 12.07 26.35
C ALA A 446 57.15 11.25 25.26
N ARG A 447 56.45 10.86 24.19
CA ARG A 447 57.08 10.20 23.02
C ARG A 447 58.06 11.13 22.30
N ALA A 448 57.71 12.40 22.14
CA ALA A 448 58.59 13.39 21.52
C ALA A 448 59.82 13.66 22.39
N ALA A 449 59.68 13.76 23.71
CA ALA A 449 60.78 13.92 24.67
C ALA A 449 61.71 12.70 24.67
N ASN A 450 61.18 11.47 24.63
CA ASN A 450 61.99 10.26 24.48
C ASN A 450 62.72 10.20 23.12
N LYS A 451 62.13 10.75 22.06
CA LYS A 451 62.78 10.87 20.74
C LYS A 451 63.84 11.98 20.71
N ALA A 452 63.64 13.05 21.47
CA ALA A 452 64.59 14.16 21.63
C ALA A 452 65.71 13.85 22.64
N GLY A 453 65.52 12.88 23.54
CA GLY A 453 66.54 12.37 24.48
C GLY A 453 67.75 11.68 23.81
N GLY A 454 67.78 11.60 22.48
CA GLY A 454 69.00 11.32 21.71
C GLY A 454 69.87 12.56 21.44
N SER A 455 69.50 13.75 21.92
CA SER A 455 70.25 14.99 21.70
C SER A 455 69.98 15.98 22.85
N ALA A 456 70.91 16.03 23.80
CA ALA A 456 70.90 16.97 24.90
C ALA A 456 70.95 18.42 24.41
N PHE A 457 69.87 19.18 24.55
CA PHE A 457 69.89 20.62 24.86
C PHE A 457 68.48 21.06 25.30
N ALA A 458 68.39 21.57 26.53
CA ALA A 458 67.15 21.96 27.19
C ALA A 458 66.63 23.31 26.67
N VAL A 459 65.31 23.42 26.44
CA VAL A 459 64.60 24.70 26.38
C VAL A 459 63.30 24.56 27.17
N THR A 460 63.20 25.32 28.25
CA THR A 460 61.99 25.48 29.08
C THR A 460 60.93 26.29 28.30
N VAL A 461 59.77 25.69 28.08
CA VAL A 461 58.58 26.37 27.53
C VAL A 461 57.69 26.82 28.70
N PRO A 462 57.28 28.09 28.80
CA PRO A 462 56.44 28.53 29.91
C PRO A 462 54.99 28.05 29.70
N ALA A 463 54.33 27.70 30.81
CA ALA A 463 52.96 27.23 30.85
C ALA A 463 51.99 28.25 30.23
N ARG A 464 51.29 27.86 29.18
CA ARG A 464 50.26 28.68 28.52
C ARG A 464 48.98 28.58 29.35
N GLN A 465 48.50 29.70 29.88
CA GLN A 465 47.22 29.75 30.60
C GLN A 465 46.06 29.31 29.69
N PRO A 466 45.04 28.63 30.23
CA PRO A 466 43.93 28.13 29.44
C PRO A 466 43.12 29.29 28.87
N GLN A 467 43.15 29.44 27.54
CA GLN A 467 42.26 30.34 26.83
C GLN A 467 40.85 29.76 26.88
N GLN A 468 39.96 30.37 27.67
CA GLN A 468 38.51 30.13 27.58
C GLN A 468 38.03 30.61 26.20
N THR A 469 38.00 29.72 25.21
CA THR A 469 37.28 29.96 23.97
C THR A 469 35.79 29.80 24.26
N ARG A 470 35.15 30.91 24.64
CA ARG A 470 33.69 31.02 24.69
C ARG A 470 33.19 30.96 23.25
N ARG A 471 32.70 29.79 22.83
CA ARG A 471 31.98 29.65 21.56
C ARG A 471 30.62 30.31 21.77
N VAL A 472 30.43 31.48 21.20
CA VAL A 472 29.11 32.11 21.10
C VAL A 472 28.38 31.31 20.04
N GLU A 473 27.41 30.50 20.47
CA GLU A 473 26.41 29.97 19.54
C GLU A 473 25.47 31.14 19.21
N ASP A 474 25.40 31.46 17.92
CA ASP A 474 24.46 32.44 17.38
C ASP A 474 23.05 31.86 17.51
N ASP A 475 22.44 32.07 18.67
CA ASP A 475 20.99 32.04 18.82
C ASP A 475 20.44 33.37 18.29
N THR A 476 19.82 33.31 17.11
CA THR A 476 18.77 34.28 16.73
C THR A 476 17.60 33.53 16.07
N PRO A 477 16.38 34.07 16.25
CA PRO A 477 15.20 33.32 16.72
C PRO A 477 14.43 32.50 15.68
#